data_AF-A0A1S1YSS7-F1
#
_entry.id   AF-A0A1S1YSS7-F1
#
_cell.length_a   1.000
_cell.length_b   1.000
_cell.length_c   1.000
_cell.angle_alpha   90.00
_cell.angle_beta   90.00
_cell.angle_gamma   90.00
#
_symmetry.space_group_name_H-M   'P 1'
#
loop_
_entity.id
_entity.type
_entity.pdbx_description
1 polymer ?
#
loop_
_entity_poly.entity_id
_entity_poly.type
_entity_poly.pdbx_seq_one_letter_code
_entity_poly.pdbx_strand_id
1 'polypeptide(L)'
;MKTITFFLLIFSFFSAFSQTSYEKEARNFTNWMDKIVNLTPTQKKDMRKARYDYVVIKKDPKNSNMSLSDKIALDHKFWQDRDKVLTPSQILTLTSFLKSNREIKDIENIISLTEDQIESLTSYFNVVNRQMLIEKADKGILSQEYNDASVKAKDKKDQFLITVLTSEQTKQYGDYRNSLKNRSRSTTHDTASDEYSYEAAEHILPPSN
;
A
#
# COMPACT_ATOMS: atom_id res chain seq x y z
N MET A 1 23.24 48.70 -8.40
CA MET A 1 22.66 47.72 -7.45
C MET A 1 21.15 47.53 -7.71
N LYS A 2 20.73 46.96 -8.85
CA LYS A 2 19.30 46.68 -9.15
C LYS A 2 19.04 45.26 -9.70
N THR A 3 20.09 44.53 -10.05
CA THR A 3 20.01 43.15 -10.58
C THR A 3 19.93 42.10 -9.47
N ILE A 4 20.52 42.36 -8.29
CA ILE A 4 20.49 41.44 -7.14
C ILE A 4 19.05 41.26 -6.61
N THR A 5 18.25 42.33 -6.60
CA THR A 5 16.86 42.30 -6.10
C THR A 5 15.93 41.47 -6.99
N PHE A 6 16.19 41.41 -8.30
CA PHE A 6 15.36 40.67 -9.26
C PHE A 6 15.59 39.15 -9.18
N PHE A 7 16.83 38.71 -8.95
CA PHE A 7 17.15 37.29 -8.75
C PHE A 7 16.58 36.74 -7.42
N LEU A 8 16.54 37.55 -6.36
CA LEU A 8 15.94 37.15 -5.08
C LEU A 8 14.42 36.96 -5.18
N LEU A 9 13.72 37.83 -5.92
CA LEU A 9 12.27 37.71 -6.14
C LEU A 9 11.91 36.44 -6.92
N ILE A 10 12.62 36.13 -8.00
CA ILE A 10 12.35 34.93 -8.82
C ILE A 10 12.59 33.64 -8.01
N PHE A 11 13.66 33.57 -7.21
CA PHE A 11 13.91 32.42 -6.32
C PHE A 11 12.82 32.27 -5.23
N SER A 12 12.26 33.38 -4.76
CA SER A 12 11.16 33.39 -3.78
C SER A 12 9.86 32.84 -4.37
N PHE A 13 9.56 33.15 -5.64
CA PHE A 13 8.35 32.67 -6.31
C PHE A 13 8.38 31.17 -6.60
N PHE A 14 9.51 30.62 -7.05
CA PHE A 14 9.62 29.18 -7.31
C PHE A 14 9.56 28.33 -6.03
N SER A 15 10.13 28.84 -4.93
CA SER A 15 10.08 28.18 -3.62
C SER A 15 8.69 28.28 -2.97
N ALA A 16 7.98 29.41 -3.10
CA ALA A 16 6.62 29.54 -2.61
C ALA A 16 5.62 28.65 -3.38
N PHE A 17 5.78 28.52 -4.70
CA PHE A 17 4.92 27.67 -5.52
C PHE A 17 5.13 26.17 -5.23
N SER A 18 6.38 25.74 -5.04
CA SER A 18 6.69 24.35 -4.67
C SER A 18 6.17 24.02 -3.26
N GLN A 19 6.35 24.90 -2.28
CA GLN A 19 5.81 24.73 -0.93
C GLN A 19 4.28 24.59 -0.94
N THR A 20 3.57 25.46 -1.68
CA THR A 20 2.11 25.38 -1.82
C THR A 20 1.66 24.06 -2.47
N SER A 21 2.41 23.56 -3.46
CA SER A 21 2.13 22.27 -4.09
C SER A 21 2.35 21.09 -3.14
N TYR A 22 3.42 21.12 -2.34
CA TYR A 22 3.72 20.05 -1.37
C TYR A 22 2.70 20.03 -0.23
N GLU A 23 2.26 21.19 0.26
CA GLU A 23 1.18 21.28 1.25
C GLU A 23 -0.14 20.71 0.71
N LYS A 24 -0.48 21.00 -0.55
CA LYS A 24 -1.67 20.46 -1.20
C LYS A 24 -1.61 18.93 -1.29
N GLU A 25 -0.46 18.37 -1.68
CA GLU A 25 -0.27 16.92 -1.71
C GLU A 25 -0.38 16.30 -0.32
N ALA A 26 0.27 16.90 0.68
CA ALA A 26 0.20 16.44 2.06
C ALA A 26 -1.25 16.42 2.57
N ARG A 27 -2.02 17.48 2.29
CA ARG A 27 -3.45 17.55 2.64
C ARG A 27 -4.27 16.49 1.92
N ASN A 28 -4.04 16.25 0.64
CA ASN A 28 -4.78 15.24 -0.12
C ASN A 28 -4.52 13.83 0.42
N PHE A 29 -3.25 13.52 0.75
CA PHE A 29 -2.88 12.28 1.40
C PHE A 29 -3.55 12.13 2.76
N THR A 30 -3.53 13.17 3.61
CA THR A 30 -4.22 13.15 4.91
C THR A 30 -5.72 12.93 4.75
N ASN A 31 -6.37 13.57 3.79
CA ASN A 31 -7.80 13.40 3.53
C ASN A 31 -8.12 11.98 3.04
N TRP A 32 -7.25 11.39 2.21
CA TRP A 32 -7.40 10.00 1.78
C TRP A 32 -7.26 9.03 2.97
N MET A 33 -6.25 9.22 3.83
CA MET A 33 -6.08 8.43 5.06
C MET A 33 -7.28 8.56 6.00
N ASP A 34 -7.78 9.79 6.18
CA ASP A 34 -8.92 10.09 7.04
C ASP A 34 -10.17 9.31 6.65
N LYS A 35 -10.43 9.15 5.35
CA LYS A 35 -11.55 8.36 4.83
C LYS A 35 -11.44 6.86 5.18
N ILE A 36 -10.25 6.36 5.49
CA ILE A 36 -10.01 4.93 5.78
C ILE A 36 -10.03 4.68 7.29
N VAL A 37 -9.35 5.52 8.08
CA VAL A 37 -9.10 5.26 9.51
C VAL A 37 -9.69 6.28 10.48
N ASN A 38 -10.42 7.28 9.98
CA ASN A 38 -11.05 8.36 10.77
C ASN A 38 -10.05 9.03 11.74
N LEU A 39 -9.26 9.96 11.23
CA LEU A 39 -8.22 10.64 12.01
C LEU A 39 -8.82 11.70 12.94
N THR A 40 -8.29 11.80 14.16
CA THR A 40 -8.61 12.93 15.05
C THR A 40 -7.99 14.24 14.51
N PRO A 41 -8.45 15.43 14.96
CA PRO A 41 -7.86 16.70 14.55
C PRO A 41 -6.33 16.79 14.76
N THR A 42 -5.84 16.26 15.90
CA THR A 42 -4.40 16.19 16.19
C THR A 42 -3.68 15.26 15.21
N GLN A 43 -4.20 14.06 14.99
CA GLN A 43 -3.63 13.12 14.01
C GLN A 43 -3.62 13.68 12.58
N LYS A 44 -4.66 14.44 12.18
CA LYS A 44 -4.68 15.12 10.87
C LYS A 44 -3.52 16.09 10.72
N LYS A 45 -3.21 16.87 11.77
CA LYS A 45 -2.09 17.81 11.77
C LYS A 45 -0.76 17.07 11.67
N ASP A 46 -0.56 16.04 12.48
CA ASP A 46 0.70 15.29 12.54
C ASP A 46 0.94 14.47 11.26
N MET A 47 -0.11 13.84 10.72
CA MET A 47 -0.05 13.12 9.45
C MET A 47 0.28 14.05 8.28
N ARG A 48 -0.31 15.26 8.25
CA ARG A 48 0.00 16.26 7.23
C ARG A 48 1.45 16.70 7.32
N LYS A 49 1.96 16.92 8.54
CA LYS A 49 3.38 17.26 8.76
C LYS A 49 4.30 16.14 8.28
N ALA A 50 4.07 14.90 8.71
CA ALA A 50 4.88 13.76 8.31
C ALA A 50 4.92 13.58 6.78
N ARG A 51 3.77 13.75 6.10
CA ARG A 51 3.71 13.69 4.65
C ARG A 51 4.41 14.88 3.98
N TYR A 52 4.27 16.08 4.51
CA TYR A 52 4.95 17.26 3.99
C TYR A 52 6.47 17.11 4.04
N ASP A 53 7.01 16.74 5.21
CA ASP A 53 8.45 16.54 5.41
C ASP A 53 9.02 15.50 4.42
N TYR A 54 8.28 14.40 4.20
CA TYR A 54 8.62 13.39 3.23
C TYR A 54 8.61 13.92 1.78
N VAL A 55 7.55 14.62 1.37
CA VAL A 55 7.41 15.12 -0.01
C VAL A 55 8.47 16.18 -0.33
N VAL A 56 8.79 17.05 0.63
CA VAL A 56 9.85 18.06 0.49
C VAL A 56 11.18 17.40 0.14
N ILE A 57 11.57 16.34 0.85
CA ILE A 57 12.81 15.61 0.57
C ILE A 57 12.69 14.85 -0.76
N LYS A 58 11.61 14.09 -0.94
CA LYS A 58 11.43 13.20 -2.11
C LYS A 58 11.38 13.97 -3.44
N LYS A 59 10.86 15.20 -3.43
CA LYS A 59 10.69 16.03 -4.62
C LYS A 59 11.71 17.17 -4.72
N ASP A 60 12.66 17.27 -3.81
CA ASP A 60 13.77 18.23 -3.95
C ASP A 60 14.58 17.86 -5.20
N PRO A 61 14.78 18.79 -6.16
CA PRO A 61 15.62 18.55 -7.33
C PRO A 61 17.04 18.10 -6.97
N LYS A 62 17.58 18.47 -5.80
CA LYS A 62 18.89 18.01 -5.32
C LYS A 62 18.94 16.50 -5.08
N ASN A 63 17.79 15.88 -4.86
CA ASN A 63 17.64 14.45 -4.62
C ASN A 63 17.24 13.68 -5.89
N SER A 64 17.25 14.29 -7.08
CA SER A 64 16.85 13.62 -8.33
C SER A 64 17.68 12.35 -8.59
N ASN A 65 18.96 12.39 -8.24
CA ASN A 65 19.93 11.32 -8.44
C ASN A 65 20.14 10.47 -7.17
N MET A 66 19.23 10.56 -6.20
CA MET A 66 19.25 9.72 -5.00
C MET A 66 19.28 8.23 -5.39
N SER A 67 20.16 7.47 -4.75
CA SER A 67 20.34 6.03 -4.99
C SER A 67 19.06 5.26 -4.68
N LEU A 68 18.93 4.04 -5.22
CA LEU A 68 17.77 3.19 -4.93
C LEU A 68 17.67 2.87 -3.42
N SER A 69 18.80 2.59 -2.76
CA SER A 69 18.84 2.32 -1.32
C SER A 69 18.39 3.52 -0.49
N ASP A 70 18.80 4.73 -0.85
CA ASP A 70 18.40 5.95 -0.14
C ASP A 70 16.91 6.26 -0.34
N LYS A 71 16.38 5.99 -1.55
CA LYS A 71 14.94 6.11 -1.83
C LYS A 71 14.12 5.14 -0.98
N ILE A 72 14.58 3.89 -0.85
CA ILE A 72 13.96 2.88 0.00
C ILE A 72 14.02 3.33 1.47
N ALA A 73 15.16 3.82 1.94
CA ALA A 73 15.31 4.30 3.32
C ALA A 73 14.39 5.49 3.62
N LEU A 74 14.26 6.43 2.68
CA LEU A 74 13.34 7.58 2.80
C LEU A 74 11.88 7.12 2.87
N ASP A 75 11.47 6.20 1.99
CA ASP A 75 10.11 5.65 1.97
C ASP A 75 9.83 4.87 3.27
N HIS A 76 10.76 4.05 3.73
CA HIS A 76 10.65 3.31 4.98
C HIS A 76 10.50 4.24 6.20
N LYS A 77 11.35 5.28 6.28
CA LYS A 77 11.26 6.28 7.34
C LYS A 77 9.89 6.96 7.37
N PHE A 78 9.35 7.32 6.20
CA PHE A 78 8.01 7.92 6.12
C PHE A 78 6.93 6.98 6.67
N TRP A 79 6.98 5.69 6.32
CA TRP A 79 6.00 4.73 6.83
C TRP A 79 6.11 4.53 8.35
N GLN A 80 7.33 4.48 8.90
CA GLN A 80 7.54 4.44 10.34
C GLN A 80 7.00 5.69 11.05
N ASP A 81 7.25 6.87 10.49
CA ASP A 81 6.81 8.13 11.09
C ASP A 81 5.27 8.30 10.95
N ARG A 82 4.65 7.77 9.89
CA ARG A 82 3.18 7.64 9.76
C ARG A 82 2.59 6.77 10.87
N ASP A 83 3.19 5.60 11.13
CA ASP A 83 2.62 4.63 12.07
C ASP A 83 2.64 5.14 13.52
N LYS A 84 3.61 6.01 13.87
CA LYS A 84 3.64 6.70 15.17
C LYS A 84 2.44 7.65 15.39
N VAL A 85 1.77 8.10 14.33
CA VAL A 85 0.59 8.98 14.42
C VAL A 85 -0.69 8.17 14.67
N LEU A 86 -0.70 6.88 14.28
CA LEU A 86 -1.90 6.04 14.28
C LEU A 86 -1.98 5.20 15.55
N THR A 87 -3.21 4.89 15.97
CA THR A 87 -3.41 3.85 16.99
C THR A 87 -3.21 2.46 16.38
N PRO A 88 -2.90 1.42 17.18
CA PRO A 88 -2.79 0.05 16.67
C PRO A 88 -4.03 -0.42 15.88
N SER A 89 -5.22 -0.04 16.35
CA SER A 89 -6.48 -0.36 15.66
C SER A 89 -6.59 0.30 14.28
N GLN A 90 -6.11 1.54 14.14
CA GLN A 90 -6.08 2.27 12.87
C GLN A 90 -5.02 1.70 11.93
N ILE A 91 -3.85 1.29 12.44
CA ILE A 91 -2.81 0.61 11.66
C ILE A 91 -3.35 -0.69 11.07
N LEU A 92 -4.06 -1.48 11.89
CA LEU A 92 -4.70 -2.71 11.45
C LEU A 92 -5.73 -2.43 10.34
N THR A 93 -6.63 -1.46 10.55
CA THR A 93 -7.63 -1.05 9.54
C THR A 93 -6.98 -0.60 8.23
N LEU A 94 -5.95 0.24 8.30
CA LEU A 94 -5.23 0.73 7.13
C LEU A 94 -4.55 -0.40 6.37
N THR A 95 -3.86 -1.29 7.09
CA THR A 95 -3.13 -2.41 6.48
C THR A 95 -4.08 -3.39 5.82
N SER A 96 -5.23 -3.70 6.45
CA SER A 96 -6.29 -4.49 5.84
C SER A 96 -6.80 -3.85 4.55
N PHE A 97 -7.12 -2.55 4.58
CA PHE A 97 -7.59 -1.81 3.42
C PHE A 97 -6.58 -1.83 2.27
N LEU A 98 -5.30 -1.55 2.56
CA LEU A 98 -4.24 -1.53 1.55
C LEU A 98 -4.02 -2.91 0.92
N LYS A 99 -4.04 -3.97 1.73
CA LYS A 99 -3.93 -5.35 1.23
C LYS A 99 -5.10 -5.70 0.32
N SER A 100 -6.33 -5.43 0.74
CA SER A 100 -7.52 -5.72 -0.07
C SER A 100 -7.54 -4.93 -1.37
N ASN A 101 -7.21 -3.62 -1.33
CA ASN A 101 -7.18 -2.78 -2.52
C ASN A 101 -6.13 -3.25 -3.54
N ARG A 102 -4.96 -3.71 -3.07
CA ARG A 102 -3.96 -4.33 -3.96
C ARG A 102 -4.49 -5.61 -4.60
N GLU A 103 -5.08 -6.50 -3.80
CA GLU A 103 -5.62 -7.77 -4.29
C GLU A 103 -6.73 -7.56 -5.32
N ILE A 104 -7.60 -6.55 -5.12
CA ILE A 104 -8.64 -6.19 -6.09
C ILE A 104 -8.01 -5.66 -7.37
N LYS A 105 -7.00 -4.79 -7.29
CA LYS A 105 -6.26 -4.34 -8.49
C LYS A 105 -5.59 -5.49 -9.26
N ASP A 106 -5.05 -6.47 -8.54
CA ASP A 106 -4.47 -7.65 -9.17
C ASP A 106 -5.54 -8.47 -9.91
N ILE A 107 -6.77 -8.52 -9.39
CA ILE A 107 -7.94 -9.10 -10.09
C ILE A 107 -8.35 -8.24 -11.29
N GLU A 108 -8.38 -6.91 -11.15
CA GLU A 108 -8.72 -5.97 -12.22
C GLU A 108 -7.76 -6.03 -13.42
N ASN A 109 -6.50 -6.42 -13.18
CA ASN A 109 -5.52 -6.69 -14.23
C ASN A 109 -5.84 -7.96 -15.06
N ILE A 110 -6.77 -8.80 -14.59
CA ILE A 110 -7.18 -10.05 -15.23
C ILE A 110 -8.57 -9.89 -15.84
N ILE A 111 -9.51 -9.30 -15.08
CA ILE A 111 -10.91 -9.13 -15.45
C ILE A 111 -11.38 -7.71 -15.09
N SER A 112 -12.15 -7.06 -15.95
CA SER A 112 -12.76 -5.77 -15.60
C SER A 112 -13.89 -5.97 -14.59
N LEU A 113 -13.91 -5.19 -13.52
CA LEU A 113 -14.92 -5.22 -12.46
C LEU A 113 -15.81 -3.96 -12.51
N THR A 114 -17.07 -4.09 -12.11
CA THR A 114 -17.95 -2.93 -11.90
C THR A 114 -17.70 -2.29 -10.53
N GLU A 115 -18.17 -1.06 -10.33
CA GLU A 115 -18.05 -0.37 -9.04
C GLU A 115 -18.72 -1.16 -7.89
N ASP A 116 -19.92 -1.71 -8.12
CA ASP A 116 -20.63 -2.53 -7.13
C ASP A 116 -19.86 -3.81 -6.75
N GLN A 117 -19.18 -4.43 -7.73
CA GLN A 117 -18.33 -5.59 -7.50
C GLN A 117 -17.09 -5.19 -6.67
N ILE A 118 -16.45 -4.06 -7.00
CA ILE A 118 -15.29 -3.53 -6.26
C ILE A 118 -15.67 -3.21 -4.81
N GLU A 119 -16.83 -2.59 -4.57
CA GLU A 119 -17.32 -2.28 -3.23
C GLU A 119 -17.56 -3.57 -2.42
N SER A 120 -18.26 -4.54 -3.02
CA SER A 120 -18.55 -5.83 -2.40
C SER A 120 -17.27 -6.60 -2.04
N LEU A 121 -16.32 -6.67 -2.96
CA LEU A 121 -15.02 -7.29 -2.73
C LEU A 121 -14.22 -6.55 -1.67
N THR A 122 -14.19 -5.21 -1.70
CA THR A 122 -13.47 -4.39 -0.72
C THR A 122 -13.98 -4.66 0.68
N SER A 123 -15.30 -4.67 0.87
CA SER A 123 -15.94 -4.92 2.16
C SER A 123 -15.56 -6.31 2.71
N TYR A 124 -15.70 -7.36 1.90
CA TYR A 124 -15.40 -8.73 2.34
C TYR A 124 -13.90 -8.98 2.53
N PHE A 125 -13.06 -8.55 1.58
CA PHE A 125 -11.61 -8.75 1.64
C PHE A 125 -11.01 -8.03 2.85
N ASN A 126 -11.52 -6.84 3.20
CA ASN A 126 -11.08 -6.13 4.40
C ASN A 126 -11.30 -6.93 5.68
N VAL A 127 -12.46 -7.59 5.83
CA VAL A 127 -12.76 -8.42 7.00
C VAL A 127 -11.81 -9.61 7.07
N VAL A 128 -11.62 -10.33 5.95
CA VAL A 128 -10.75 -11.51 5.90
C VAL A 128 -9.28 -11.13 6.14
N ASN A 129 -8.79 -10.09 5.47
CA ASN A 129 -7.42 -9.61 5.63
C ASN A 129 -7.17 -9.08 7.05
N ARG A 130 -8.16 -8.45 7.69
CA ARG A 130 -8.06 -8.04 9.10
C ARG A 130 -7.84 -9.22 10.03
N GLN A 131 -8.61 -10.30 9.88
CA GLN A 131 -8.44 -11.51 10.69
C GLN A 131 -7.04 -12.10 10.53
N MET A 132 -6.57 -12.25 9.30
CA MET A 132 -5.23 -12.74 9.01
C MET A 132 -4.13 -11.85 9.63
N LEU A 133 -4.29 -10.53 9.59
CA LEU A 133 -3.34 -9.59 10.17
C LEU A 133 -3.33 -9.59 11.71
N ILE A 134 -4.45 -9.92 12.35
CA ILE A 134 -4.49 -10.15 13.81
C ILE A 134 -3.65 -11.39 14.14
N GLU A 135 -3.84 -12.50 13.43
CA GLU A 135 -3.01 -13.70 13.65
C GLU A 135 -1.53 -13.41 13.41
N LYS A 136 -1.19 -12.62 12.38
CA LYS A 136 0.19 -12.16 12.14
C LYS A 136 0.77 -11.40 13.34
N ALA A 137 -0.02 -10.49 13.92
CA ALA A 137 0.42 -9.67 15.04
C ALA A 137 0.53 -10.47 16.35
N ASP A 138 -0.40 -11.41 16.60
CA ASP A 138 -0.49 -12.15 17.85
C ASP A 138 0.44 -13.37 17.90
N LYS A 139 0.68 -14.00 16.75
CA LYS A 139 1.43 -15.28 16.65
C LYS A 139 2.78 -15.13 15.96
N GLY A 140 2.98 -14.04 15.21
CA GLY A 140 4.17 -13.79 14.43
C GLY A 140 4.11 -14.41 13.03
N ILE A 141 4.86 -13.82 12.10
CA ILE A 141 4.84 -14.16 10.67
C ILE A 141 5.37 -15.58 10.36
N LEU A 142 6.17 -16.16 11.25
CA LEU A 142 6.75 -17.49 11.08
C LEU A 142 5.93 -18.58 11.78
N SER A 143 4.78 -18.24 12.37
CA SER A 143 3.93 -19.21 13.09
C SER A 143 3.10 -20.06 12.14
N GLN A 144 2.81 -21.29 12.56
CA GLN A 144 1.92 -22.17 11.82
C GLN A 144 0.49 -21.60 11.80
N GLU A 145 0.06 -20.96 12.89
CA GLU A 145 -1.25 -20.33 13.02
C GLU A 145 -1.45 -19.20 11.99
N TYR A 146 -0.44 -18.35 11.79
CA TYR A 146 -0.48 -17.34 10.73
C TYR A 146 -0.51 -17.97 9.34
N ASN A 147 0.29 -19.02 9.11
CA ASN A 147 0.30 -19.73 7.83
C ASN A 147 -1.08 -20.33 7.51
N ASP A 148 -1.70 -21.02 8.48
CA ASP A 148 -3.04 -21.60 8.34
C ASP A 148 -4.09 -20.51 8.09
N ALA A 149 -3.99 -19.37 8.81
CA ALA A 149 -4.86 -18.23 8.61
C ALA A 149 -4.71 -17.60 7.22
N SER A 150 -3.49 -17.53 6.70
CA SER A 150 -3.19 -17.00 5.36
C SER A 150 -3.76 -17.89 4.25
N VAL A 151 -3.58 -19.21 4.35
CA VAL A 151 -4.17 -20.18 3.41
C VAL A 151 -5.69 -20.09 3.44
N LYS A 152 -6.29 -20.11 4.64
CA LYS A 152 -7.74 -20.00 4.81
C LYS A 152 -8.29 -18.66 4.31
N ALA A 153 -7.54 -17.57 4.48
CA ALA A 153 -7.91 -16.25 3.97
C ALA A 153 -7.94 -16.24 2.44
N LYS A 154 -6.95 -16.85 1.79
CA LYS A 154 -6.92 -17.01 0.32
C LYS A 154 -8.15 -17.77 -0.17
N ASP A 155 -8.43 -18.93 0.40
CA ASP A 155 -9.56 -19.76 -0.02
C ASP A 155 -10.90 -19.05 0.17
N LYS A 156 -11.11 -18.39 1.32
CA LYS A 156 -12.32 -17.61 1.59
C LYS A 156 -12.54 -16.49 0.57
N LYS A 157 -11.47 -15.77 0.21
CA LYS A 157 -11.54 -14.67 -0.76
C LYS A 157 -11.80 -15.18 -2.17
N ASP A 158 -11.16 -16.27 -2.56
CA ASP A 158 -11.38 -16.91 -3.86
C ASP A 158 -12.81 -17.42 -4.02
N GLN A 159 -13.35 -18.08 -2.99
CA GLN A 159 -14.73 -18.54 -2.99
C GLN A 159 -15.71 -17.37 -3.11
N PHE A 160 -15.50 -16.30 -2.33
CA PHE A 160 -16.35 -15.11 -2.40
C PHE A 160 -16.25 -14.40 -3.75
N LEU A 161 -15.04 -14.27 -4.31
CA LEU A 161 -14.84 -13.68 -5.63
C LEU A 161 -15.73 -14.36 -6.66
N ILE A 162 -15.73 -15.69 -6.73
CA ILE A 162 -16.54 -16.45 -7.69
C ILE A 162 -18.05 -16.16 -7.53
N THR A 163 -18.54 -15.82 -6.34
CA THR A 163 -19.95 -15.46 -6.12
C THR A 163 -20.33 -14.07 -6.62
N VAL A 164 -19.35 -13.17 -6.76
CA VAL A 164 -19.56 -11.77 -7.18
C VAL A 164 -19.36 -11.60 -8.68
N LEU A 165 -18.62 -12.50 -9.31
CA LEU A 165 -18.33 -12.48 -10.74
C LEU A 165 -19.51 -12.98 -11.58
N THR A 166 -19.65 -12.43 -12.78
CA THR A 166 -20.48 -13.00 -13.84
C THR A 166 -19.86 -14.30 -14.36
N SER A 167 -20.65 -15.16 -15.02
CA SER A 167 -20.13 -16.43 -15.57
C SER A 167 -18.95 -16.24 -16.53
N GLU A 168 -18.95 -15.17 -17.33
CA GLU A 168 -17.84 -14.86 -18.24
C GLU A 168 -16.58 -14.42 -17.47
N GLN A 169 -16.72 -13.54 -16.48
CA GLN A 169 -15.61 -13.14 -15.60
C GLN A 169 -15.04 -14.34 -14.82
N THR A 170 -15.90 -15.24 -14.32
CA THR A 170 -15.46 -16.47 -13.64
C THR A 170 -14.63 -17.35 -14.57
N LYS A 171 -15.03 -17.49 -15.83
CA LYS A 171 -14.29 -18.25 -16.84
C LYS A 171 -12.92 -17.62 -17.11
N GLN A 172 -12.87 -16.31 -17.38
CA GLN A 172 -11.62 -15.59 -17.63
C GLN A 172 -10.65 -15.70 -16.46
N TYR A 173 -11.15 -15.52 -15.23
CA TYR A 173 -10.36 -15.69 -14.02
C TYR A 173 -9.85 -17.13 -13.87
N GLY A 174 -10.69 -18.14 -14.14
CA GLY A 174 -10.31 -19.55 -14.14
C GLY A 174 -9.22 -19.88 -15.17
N ASP A 175 -9.34 -19.39 -16.40
CA ASP A 175 -8.38 -19.59 -17.47
C ASP A 175 -7.01 -18.99 -17.11
N TYR A 176 -7.00 -17.78 -16.54
CA TYR A 176 -5.78 -17.17 -16.03
C TYR A 176 -5.11 -18.03 -14.95
N ARG A 177 -5.88 -18.51 -13.95
CA ARG A 177 -5.35 -19.36 -12.88
C ARG A 177 -4.78 -20.67 -13.40
N ASN A 178 -5.42 -21.27 -14.40
CA ASN A 178 -4.92 -22.47 -15.04
C ASN A 178 -3.62 -22.21 -15.82
N SER A 179 -3.50 -21.05 -16.48
CA SER A 179 -2.28 -20.66 -17.19
C SER A 179 -1.07 -20.53 -16.25
N LEU A 180 -1.27 -20.00 -15.03
CA LEU A 180 -0.20 -19.91 -14.03
C LEU A 180 0.26 -21.29 -13.54
N LYS A 181 -0.69 -22.19 -13.24
CA LYS A 181 -0.38 -23.57 -12.83
C LYS A 181 0.38 -24.35 -13.92
N ASN A 182 0.06 -24.09 -15.19
CA ASN A 182 0.73 -24.74 -16.31
C ASN A 182 2.13 -24.16 -16.55
N ARG A 183 2.34 -22.85 -16.31
CA ARG A 183 3.67 -22.24 -16.34
C ARG A 183 4.57 -22.75 -15.22
N SER A 184 4.05 -22.84 -13.99
CA SER A 184 4.82 -23.35 -12.84
C SER A 184 5.21 -24.83 -12.97
N ARG A 185 4.41 -25.63 -13.66
CA ARG A 185 4.71 -27.03 -14.01
C ARG A 185 5.72 -27.20 -15.15
N SER A 186 5.93 -26.16 -15.97
CA SER A 186 6.94 -26.17 -17.03
C SER A 186 8.32 -25.71 -16.54
N THR A 187 8.39 -25.12 -15.34
CA THR A 187 9.61 -24.58 -14.72
C THR A 187 10.05 -25.37 -13.48
N THR A 188 9.82 -26.68 -13.46
CA THR A 188 10.33 -27.63 -12.44
C THR A 188 11.85 -27.84 -12.53
N HIS A 189 12.60 -26.77 -12.79
CA HIS A 189 14.04 -26.75 -12.57
C HIS A 189 14.58 -25.53 -11.81
N ASP A 190 13.81 -24.44 -11.54
CA ASP A 190 14.40 -23.22 -10.93
C ASP A 190 13.50 -22.41 -9.96
N THR A 191 12.36 -22.92 -9.47
CA THR A 191 11.36 -22.07 -8.77
C THR A 191 11.35 -22.15 -7.23
N ALA A 192 12.40 -22.67 -6.58
CA ALA A 192 12.58 -22.46 -5.14
C ALA A 192 13.03 -21.00 -4.80
N SER A 193 13.42 -20.23 -5.81
CA SER A 193 13.99 -18.88 -5.67
C SER A 193 12.94 -17.75 -5.68
N ASP A 194 11.80 -17.95 -6.33
CA ASP A 194 10.87 -16.85 -6.59
C ASP A 194 9.92 -16.56 -5.41
N GLU A 195 9.59 -17.59 -4.61
CA GLU A 195 8.76 -17.46 -3.41
C GLU A 195 9.46 -16.62 -2.31
N TYR A 196 10.81 -16.66 -2.25
CA TYR A 196 11.63 -15.83 -1.37
C TYR A 196 11.74 -14.36 -1.82
N SER A 197 11.51 -14.03 -3.09
CA SER A 197 11.71 -12.66 -3.61
C SER A 197 10.54 -11.72 -3.30
N TYR A 198 9.34 -12.26 -3.05
CA TYR A 198 8.15 -11.45 -2.74
C TYR A 198 7.99 -11.15 -1.24
N GLU A 199 8.53 -11.98 -0.35
CA GLU A 199 8.60 -11.69 1.10
C GLU A 199 9.53 -10.49 1.39
N ALA A 200 10.56 -10.27 0.57
CA ALA A 200 11.43 -9.09 0.65
C ALA A 200 10.68 -7.75 0.45
N ALA A 201 9.56 -7.76 -0.27
CA ALA A 201 8.69 -6.59 -0.42
C ALA A 201 7.64 -6.47 0.71
N GLU A 202 7.37 -7.55 1.44
CA GLU A 202 6.53 -7.55 2.64
C GLU A 202 7.29 -7.16 3.93
N HIS A 203 8.61 -6.99 3.86
CA HIS A 203 9.46 -6.44 4.92
C HIS A 203 9.22 -4.95 5.24
N ILE A 204 8.15 -4.33 4.72
CA ILE A 204 7.66 -3.00 5.13
C ILE A 204 6.62 -3.14 6.26
N LEU A 205 6.93 -3.98 7.25
CA LEU A 205 6.38 -3.85 8.59
C LEU A 205 7.58 -3.75 9.53
N PRO A 206 7.65 -2.72 10.40
CA PRO A 206 8.68 -2.71 11.42
C PRO A 206 8.54 -3.99 12.27
N PRO A 207 9.66 -4.59 12.71
CA PRO A 207 9.60 -5.70 13.64
C PRO A 207 8.79 -5.25 14.87
N SER A 208 7.80 -6.05 15.25
CA SER A 208 7.15 -5.94 16.55
C SER A 208 8.14 -6.45 17.60
N ASN A 209 8.83 -5.48 18.22
CA ASN A 209 9.80 -5.58 19.33
C ASN A 209 11.04 -6.45 19.11
#